data_AF-M3H125-F1
#
_entry.id   AF-M3H125-F1
#
_cell.length_a   1.000
_cell.length_b   1.000
_cell.length_c   1.000
_cell.angle_alpha   90.00
_cell.angle_beta   90.00
_cell.angle_gamma   90.00
#
_symmetry.space_group_name_H-M   'P 1'
#
loop_
_entity.id
_entity.type
_entity.pdbx_description
1 polymer ?
#
loop_
_entity_poly.entity_id
_entity_poly.type
_entity_poly.pdbx_seq_one_letter_code
_entity_poly.pdbx_strand_id
1 'polypeptide(L)'
;MGAEELILPVSCPGLAGLVDKGEFDEAEKYLRPILKKLREENVENLVLGCTHYIFLKHIILKNFPNVRIYDGNSGTIKHLLNSLQVRQRVSNRSSVSGSVYKLILNSDEEFHFRLATELLQFENKF
;
A
#
# COMPACT_ATOMS: atom_id res chain seq x y z
N MET A 1 -1.96 -6.59 -30.58
CA MET A 1 -2.49 -6.45 -29.21
C MET A 1 -2.49 -4.98 -28.88
N GLY A 2 -3.65 -4.43 -28.55
CA GLY A 2 -3.75 -3.06 -28.04
C GLY A 2 -3.30 -2.98 -26.58
N ALA A 3 -2.87 -1.81 -26.11
CA ALA A 3 -2.43 -1.63 -24.73
C ALA A 3 -3.52 -1.99 -23.69
N GLU A 4 -4.80 -1.88 -24.06
CA GLU A 4 -5.95 -2.19 -23.20
C GLU A 4 -6.14 -3.69 -22.93
N GLU A 5 -5.72 -4.57 -23.87
CA GLU A 5 -5.79 -6.03 -23.70
C GLU A 5 -4.76 -6.57 -22.69
N LEU A 6 -3.83 -5.72 -22.24
CA LEU A 6 -2.79 -6.05 -21.26
C LEU A 6 -3.18 -5.63 -19.83
N ILE A 7 -4.37 -5.04 -19.64
CA ILE A 7 -4.84 -4.54 -18.36
C ILE A 7 -5.97 -5.43 -17.85
N LEU A 8 -5.77 -6.04 -16.68
CA LEU A 8 -6.80 -6.82 -16.00
C LEU A 8 -7.31 -6.05 -14.78
N PRO A 9 -8.49 -5.41 -14.85
CA PRO A 9 -9.09 -4.74 -13.71
C PRO A 9 -9.62 -5.78 -12.71
N VAL A 10 -9.28 -5.62 -11.43
CA VAL A 10 -9.77 -6.47 -10.35
C VAL A 10 -10.44 -5.60 -9.30
N SER A 11 -11.76 -5.77 -9.16
CA SER A 11 -12.51 -5.14 -8.07
C SER A 11 -12.36 -5.95 -6.79
N CYS A 12 -11.98 -5.29 -5.70
CA CYS A 12 -11.84 -5.90 -4.37
C CYS A 12 -12.80 -5.25 -3.35
N PRO A 13 -14.14 -5.34 -3.55
CA PRO A 13 -15.10 -4.74 -2.62
C PRO A 13 -14.94 -5.34 -1.22
N GLY A 14 -14.98 -4.47 -0.20
CA GLY A 14 -14.85 -4.86 1.21
C GLY A 14 -13.41 -5.01 1.71
N LEU A 15 -12.41 -5.16 0.82
CA LEU A 15 -11.01 -5.36 1.24
C LEU A 15 -10.46 -4.18 2.05
N ALA A 16 -10.81 -2.94 1.67
CA ALA A 16 -10.44 -1.74 2.43
C ALA A 16 -11.02 -1.79 3.86
N GLY A 17 -12.27 -2.21 4.00
CA GLY A 17 -12.92 -2.33 5.32
C GLY A 17 -12.29 -3.39 6.22
N LEU A 18 -11.70 -4.45 5.66
CA LEU A 18 -10.92 -5.43 6.45
C LEU A 18 -9.66 -4.78 7.01
N VAL A 19 -8.99 -3.93 6.23
CA VAL A 19 -7.82 -3.16 6.68
C VAL A 19 -8.20 -2.18 7.77
N ASP A 20 -9.32 -1.45 7.62
CA ASP A 20 -9.82 -0.50 8.62
C ASP A 20 -10.18 -1.15 9.97
N LYS A 21 -10.47 -2.45 9.96
CA LYS A 21 -10.72 -3.25 11.17
C LYS A 21 -9.48 -3.97 11.69
N GLY A 22 -8.34 -3.85 11.00
CA GLY A 22 -7.12 -4.61 11.33
C GLY A 22 -7.26 -6.12 11.11
N GLU A 23 -8.24 -6.57 10.32
CA GLU A 23 -8.54 -7.98 10.04
C GLU A 23 -7.62 -8.54 8.93
N PHE A 24 -6.31 -8.49 9.14
CA PHE A 24 -5.31 -8.87 8.13
C PHE A 24 -5.38 -10.35 7.71
N ASP A 25 -5.72 -11.25 8.63
CA ASP A 25 -5.89 -12.68 8.33
C ASP A 25 -7.10 -12.90 7.40
N GLU A 26 -8.20 -12.17 7.61
CA GLU A 26 -9.37 -12.22 6.74
C GLU A 26 -9.07 -11.57 5.38
N ALA A 27 -8.28 -10.49 5.35
CA ALA A 27 -7.78 -9.90 4.11
C ALA A 27 -6.90 -10.88 3.32
N GLU A 28 -6.04 -11.66 3.97
CA GLU A 28 -5.27 -12.73 3.33
C GLU A 28 -6.17 -13.82 2.75
N LYS A 29 -7.15 -14.30 3.53
CA LYS A 29 -8.14 -15.29 3.03
C LYS A 29 -8.90 -14.78 1.81
N TYR A 30 -9.31 -13.51 1.83
CA TYR A 30 -9.98 -12.85 0.71
C TYR A 30 -9.08 -12.78 -0.55
N LEU A 31 -7.81 -12.41 -0.38
CA LEU A 31 -6.87 -12.23 -1.50
C LEU A 31 -6.39 -13.54 -2.11
N ARG A 32 -6.26 -14.62 -1.34
CA ARG A 32 -5.71 -15.91 -1.83
C ARG A 32 -6.30 -16.41 -3.15
N PRO A 33 -7.63 -16.55 -3.32
CA PRO A 33 -8.19 -17.00 -4.60
C PRO A 33 -7.94 -16.02 -5.75
N ILE A 34 -7.96 -14.71 -5.47
CA ILE A 34 -7.70 -13.66 -6.47
C ILE A 34 -6.25 -13.77 -6.96
N LEU A 35 -5.28 -13.77 -6.05
CA LEU A 35 -3.86 -13.86 -6.38
C LEU A 35 -3.50 -15.15 -7.11
N LYS A 36 -4.15 -16.27 -6.73
CA LYS A 36 -4.00 -17.54 -7.45
C LYS A 36 -4.42 -17.41 -8.92
N LYS A 37 -5.59 -16.84 -9.18
CA LYS A 37 -6.11 -16.62 -10.54
C LYS A 37 -5.18 -15.70 -11.35
N LEU A 38 -4.73 -14.60 -10.77
CA LEU A 38 -3.80 -13.66 -11.44
C LEU A 38 -2.47 -14.34 -11.83
N ARG A 39 -1.97 -15.24 -10.98
CA ARG A 39 -0.78 -16.03 -11.29
C ARG A 39 -1.02 -17.01 -12.43
N GLU A 40 -2.18 -17.67 -12.47
CA GLU A 40 -2.57 -18.57 -13.57
C GLU A 40 -2.73 -17.82 -14.90
N GLU A 41 -3.12 -16.55 -14.85
CA GLU A 41 -3.18 -15.65 -16.00
C GLU A 41 -1.82 -15.01 -16.38
N ASN A 42 -0.72 -15.42 -15.73
CA ASN A 42 0.64 -14.92 -15.96
C ASN A 42 0.79 -13.40 -15.77
N VAL A 43 0.06 -12.81 -14.82
CA VAL A 43 0.23 -11.40 -14.48
C VAL A 43 1.59 -11.18 -13.81
N GLU A 44 2.42 -10.32 -14.40
CA GLU A 44 3.74 -9.99 -13.85
C GLU A 44 3.74 -8.75 -12.94
N ASN A 45 2.79 -7.84 -13.17
CA ASN A 45 2.76 -6.51 -12.54
C ASN A 45 1.40 -6.29 -11.86
N LEU A 46 1.40 -5.82 -10.62
CA LEU A 46 0.22 -5.55 -9.83
C LEU A 46 0.23 -4.12 -9.33
N VAL A 47 -0.82 -3.36 -9.66
CA VAL A 47 -0.99 -1.97 -9.22
C VAL A 47 -1.96 -1.93 -8.04
N LEU A 48 -1.52 -1.36 -6.92
CA LEU A 48 -2.34 -1.13 -5.73
C LEU A 48 -3.17 0.15 -5.92
N GLY A 49 -4.40 -0.01 -6.42
CA GLY A 49 -5.31 1.11 -6.72
C GLY A 49 -6.01 1.74 -5.52
N CYS A 50 -5.74 1.31 -4.29
CA CYS A 50 -6.33 1.85 -3.06
C CYS A 50 -5.25 2.06 -2.00
N THR A 51 -5.34 3.15 -1.25
CA THR A 51 -4.40 3.50 -0.17
C THR A 51 -4.28 2.40 0.89
N HIS A 52 -5.38 1.72 1.23
CA HIS A 52 -5.38 0.62 2.20
C HIS A 52 -4.51 -0.57 1.76
N TYR A 53 -4.40 -0.83 0.46
CA TYR A 53 -3.75 -2.05 -0.03
C TYR A 53 -2.23 -1.99 0.11
N ILE A 54 -1.66 -0.81 0.38
CA ILE A 54 -0.24 -0.63 0.69
C ILE A 54 0.15 -1.51 1.90
N PHE A 55 -0.74 -1.63 2.88
CA PHE A 55 -0.50 -2.42 4.10
C PHE A 55 -0.57 -3.94 3.86
N LEU A 56 -1.08 -4.36 2.70
CA LEU A 56 -1.22 -5.77 2.31
C LEU A 56 -0.07 -6.27 1.45
N LYS A 57 0.94 -5.44 1.14
CA LYS A 57 2.11 -5.82 0.31
C LYS A 57 2.74 -7.14 0.75
N HIS A 58 2.98 -7.30 2.05
CA HIS A 58 3.59 -8.51 2.62
C HIS A 58 2.72 -9.76 2.41
N ILE A 59 1.40 -9.65 2.62
CA ILE A 59 0.42 -10.72 2.34
C ILE A 59 0.41 -11.08 0.85
N ILE A 60 0.44 -10.07 -0.02
CA ILE A 60 0.48 -10.27 -1.47
C ILE A 60 1.75 -11.02 -1.87
N LEU A 61 2.93 -10.56 -1.43
CA LEU A 61 4.21 -11.19 -1.76
C LEU A 61 4.35 -12.59 -1.14
N LYS A 62 3.78 -12.84 0.04
CA LYS A 62 3.72 -14.19 0.62
C LYS A 62 2.96 -15.18 -0.27
N ASN A 63 1.88 -14.73 -0.93
CA ASN A 63 1.02 -15.59 -1.75
C ASN A 63 1.35 -15.54 -3.26
N PHE A 64 2.02 -14.49 -3.71
CA PHE A 64 2.46 -14.28 -5.09
C PHE A 64 3.88 -13.67 -5.13
N PRO A 65 4.93 -14.45 -4.80
CA PRO A 65 6.28 -13.90 -4.53
C PRO A 65 6.97 -13.19 -5.69
N ASN A 66 6.66 -13.57 -6.93
CA ASN A 66 7.36 -13.08 -8.11
C ASN A 66 6.68 -11.86 -8.77
N VAL A 67 5.55 -11.39 -8.22
CA VAL A 67 4.82 -10.25 -8.79
C VAL A 67 5.54 -8.94 -8.47
N ARG A 68 5.61 -8.04 -9.45
CA ARG A 68 6.10 -6.66 -9.23
C ARG A 68 4.95 -5.79 -8.76
N ILE A 69 5.07 -5.23 -7.57
CA ILE A 69 4.04 -4.38 -6.97
C ILE A 69 4.35 -2.91 -7.24
N TYR A 70 3.33 -2.17 -7.68
CA TYR A 70 3.38 -0.72 -7.88
C TYR A 70 2.29 -0.06 -7.04
N ASP A 71 2.61 1.09 -6.45
CA ASP A 71 1.66 1.96 -5.75
C ASP A 71 1.85 3.42 -6.16
N GLY A 72 0.94 4.28 -5.70
CA GLY A 72 0.94 5.71 -6.02
C GLY A 72 1.89 6.57 -5.19
N ASN A 73 2.49 6.07 -4.10
CA ASN A 73 3.17 6.93 -3.12
C ASN A 73 4.38 7.64 -3.72
N SER A 74 5.29 6.90 -4.37
CA SER A 74 6.49 7.50 -4.96
C SER A 74 6.15 8.51 -6.05
N GLY A 75 5.12 8.22 -6.86
CA GLY A 75 4.61 9.13 -7.89
C GLY A 75 4.06 10.42 -7.27
N THR A 76 3.22 10.29 -6.25
CA THR A 76 2.65 11.42 -5.50
C THR A 76 3.74 12.26 -4.83
N ILE A 77 4.76 11.65 -4.21
CA ILE A 77 5.88 12.38 -3.61
C ILE A 77 6.65 13.18 -4.67
N LYS A 78 7.00 12.56 -5.80
CA LYS A 78 7.70 13.24 -6.90
C LYS A 78 6.88 14.41 -7.45
N HIS A 79 5.58 14.20 -7.66
CA HIS A 79 4.68 15.24 -8.13
C HIS A 79 4.60 16.39 -7.12
N LEU A 80 4.44 16.09 -5.83
CA LEU A 80 4.42 17.09 -4.76
C LEU A 80 5.70 17.93 -4.73
N LEU A 81 6.87 17.28 -4.76
CA LEU A 81 8.17 17.98 -4.77
C LEU A 81 8.32 18.90 -5.98
N ASN A 82 7.91 18.43 -7.16
CA ASN A 82 7.94 19.22 -8.38
C ASN A 82 7.00 20.44 -8.30
N SER A 83 5.77 20.22 -7.83
CA SER A 83 4.77 21.29 -7.67
C SER A 83 5.21 22.36 -6.66
N LEU A 84 5.93 21.95 -5.61
CA LEU A 84 6.52 22.87 -4.62
C LEU A 84 7.88 23.43 -5.04
N GLN A 85 8.40 23.06 -6.22
CA GLN A 85 9.73 23.41 -6.72
C GLN A 85 10.87 23.07 -5.73
N VAL A 86 10.65 22.05 -4.90
CA VAL A 86 11.64 21.58 -3.93
C VAL A 86 12.65 20.72 -4.67
N ARG A 87 13.87 21.25 -4.85
CA ARG A 87 15.00 20.43 -5.30
C ARG A 87 15.38 19.48 -4.16
N GLN A 88 15.46 18.18 -4.45
CA GLN A 88 16.02 17.21 -3.50
C GLN A 88 17.43 17.66 -3.13
N ARG A 89 17.61 18.22 -1.94
CA ARG A 89 18.93 18.36 -1.35
C ARG A 89 19.29 16.98 -0.82
N VAL A 90 20.27 16.33 -1.44
CA VAL A 90 20.91 15.13 -0.87
C VAL A 90 21.61 15.57 0.41
N SER A 91 20.87 15.62 1.52
CA SER A 91 21.48 15.85 2.82
C SER A 91 22.15 14.55 3.22
N ASN A 92 23.48 14.57 3.28
CA ASN A 92 24.29 13.48 3.85
C ASN A 92 24.14 13.44 5.38
N ARG A 93 22.90 13.39 5.87
CA ARG A 93 22.58 13.34 7.30
C ARG A 93 22.31 11.90 7.68
N SER A 94 23.35 11.28 8.21
CA SER A 94 23.36 10.04 9.00
C SER A 94 22.69 10.20 10.38
N SER A 95 21.67 11.06 10.49
CA SER A 95 20.90 11.26 11.71
C SER A 95 19.46 10.87 11.45
N VAL A 96 19.07 9.67 11.91
CA VAL A 96 17.68 9.22 12.01
C VAL A 96 16.97 10.12 13.01
N SER A 97 16.58 11.32 12.59
CA SER A 97 15.61 12.12 13.33
C SER A 97 14.25 11.59 12.90
N GLY A 98 13.58 10.84 13.78
CA GLY A 98 12.25 10.30 13.50
C GLY A 98 11.31 11.39 13.00
N SER A 99 10.49 11.07 11.99
CA SER A 99 9.46 11.97 11.51
C SER A 99 8.47 12.26 12.65
N VAL A 100 8.31 13.54 13.02
CA VAL A 100 7.29 13.94 13.99
C VAL A 100 5.98 14.12 13.24
N TYR A 101 4.93 13.43 13.68
CA TYR A 101 3.59 13.53 13.13
C TYR A 101 2.58 13.85 14.23
N LYS A 102 1.53 14.59 13.87
CA LYS A 102 0.34 14.81 14.69
C LYS A 102 -0.84 14.16 13.96
N LEU A 103 -1.41 13.11 14.55
CA LEU A 103 -2.61 12.48 14.03
C LEU A 103 -3.84 13.31 14.41
N ILE A 104 -4.65 13.67 13.42
CA ILE A 104 -5.94 14.33 13.60
C ILE A 104 -6.96 13.46 12.87
N LEU A 105 -7.92 12.90 13.61
CA LEU A 105 -8.95 12.00 13.10
C LEU A 105 -10.32 12.63 13.35
N ASN A 106 -11.28 12.31 12.48
CA ASN A 106 -12.67 12.70 12.67
C ASN A 106 -13.42 11.78 13.66
N SER A 107 -12.79 10.67 14.08
CA SER A 107 -13.28 9.74 15.09
C SER A 107 -12.51 9.95 16.39
N ASP A 108 -13.21 9.83 17.50
CA ASP A 108 -12.69 9.84 18.87
C ASP A 108 -12.45 8.41 19.42
N GLU A 109 -12.71 7.37 18.62
CA GLU A 109 -12.47 6.00 19.01
C GLU A 109 -10.96 5.68 19.12
N GLU A 110 -10.55 5.22 20.30
CA GLU A 110 -9.15 4.87 20.58
C GLU A 110 -8.59 3.81 19.63
N PHE A 111 -9.46 2.90 19.17
CA PHE A 111 -9.11 1.87 18.20
C PHE A 111 -8.53 2.45 16.90
N HIS A 112 -9.18 3.46 16.31
CA HIS A 112 -8.71 4.07 15.06
C HIS A 112 -7.36 4.78 15.24
N PHE A 113 -7.14 5.41 16.40
CA PHE A 113 -5.86 6.06 16.70
C PHE A 113 -4.73 5.04 16.82
N ARG A 114 -4.98 3.93 17.53
CA ARG A 114 -4.03 2.81 17.65
C ARG A 114 -3.71 2.21 16.29
N LEU A 115 -4.73 1.85 15.51
CA LEU A 115 -4.55 1.26 14.19
C LEU A 115 -3.76 2.19 13.26
N ALA A 116 -4.11 3.47 13.19
CA ALA A 116 -3.38 4.44 12.36
C ALA A 116 -1.90 4.54 12.77
N THR A 117 -1.61 4.52 14.08
CA THR A 117 -0.25 4.54 14.60
C THR A 117 0.52 3.27 14.21
N GLU A 118 -0.11 2.10 14.32
CA GLU A 118 0.47 0.81 13.91
C GLU A 118 0.76 0.79 12.40
N LEU A 119 -0.18 1.26 11.57
CA LEU A 119 -0.06 1.33 10.12
C LEU A 119 1.08 2.27 9.67
N LEU A 120 1.26 3.42 10.33
CA LEU A 120 2.37 4.34 10.05
C LEU A 120 3.74 3.74 10.38
N GLN A 121 3.80 2.86 11.38
CA GLN A 121 5.02 2.14 11.76
C GLN A 121 5.25 0.87 10.93
N PHE A 122 4.25 0.46 10.15
CA PHE A 122 4.23 -0.83 9.45
C PHE A 122 5.35 -0.97 8.41
N GLU A 123 5.74 0.12 7.74
CA GLU A 123 6.88 0.12 6.79
C GLU A 123 8.25 -0.05 7.47
N ASN A 124 8.34 0.00 8.81
CA ASN A 124 9.60 -0.22 9.55
C ASN A 124 9.76 -1.66 10.07
N LYS A 125 8.84 -2.58 9.77
CA LYS A 125 8.88 -3.96 10.30
C LYS A 125 9.44 -5.01 9.33
N PHE A 126 9.74 -4.66 8.07
CA PHE A 126 10.30 -5.58 7.07
C PHE A 126 11.25 -4.87 6.11
#